data_AF-A0A2V5VZZ5-F1
#
_entry.id   AF-A0A2V5VZZ5-F1
#
_cell.length_a   1.000
_cell.length_b   1.000
_cell.length_c   1.000
_cell.angle_alpha   90.00
_cell.angle_beta   90.00
_cell.angle_gamma   90.00
#
_symmetry.space_group_name_H-M   'P 1'
#
loop_
_entity.id
_entity.type
_entity.pdbx_description
1 polymer ?
#
loop_
_entity_poly.entity_id
_entity_poly.type
_entity_poly.pdbx_seq_one_letter_code
_entity_poly.pdbx_strand_id
1 'polypeptide(L)'
;MLGIIHGRRGEWPAAIANFRRVVDLVPADHDAYHSLAPLLAQSGDREAYRSLCARILAQFARTSDPAIAERMARDCLILPPPATDLETIGKMVDTAVAAGPHHQFWDYFQFVKGLYEYRHGHFAGAVEWLQKVVEHEGDPNRAVAACMVLAMSQHQLNQVAQAGATLARGLKIADARLGRPGSPQWNDQIAAQMFMREARTLIESGVKTSGEIK
;
A
#
# COMPACT_ATOMS: atom_id res chain seq x y z
N MET A 1 -4.07 -12.61 18.99
CA MET A 1 -4.80 -13.63 18.18
C MET A 1 -6.22 -13.23 17.80
N LEU A 2 -7.05 -12.68 18.70
CA LEU A 2 -8.45 -12.33 18.39
C LEU A 2 -8.61 -11.36 17.20
N GLY A 3 -7.75 -10.35 17.08
CA GLY A 3 -7.79 -9.41 15.94
C GLY A 3 -7.65 -10.10 14.57
N ILE A 4 -6.78 -11.11 14.44
CA ILE A 4 -6.60 -11.88 13.20
C ILE A 4 -7.84 -12.73 12.90
N ILE A 5 -8.48 -13.30 13.93
CA ILE A 5 -9.71 -14.10 13.77
C ILE A 5 -10.84 -13.21 13.25
N HIS A 6 -11.03 -12.05 13.87
CA HIS A 6 -12.03 -11.07 13.43
C HIS A 6 -11.72 -10.56 12.00
N GLY A 7 -10.45 -10.29 11.69
CA GLY A 7 -10.02 -9.87 10.35
C GLY A 7 -10.34 -10.92 9.27
N ARG A 8 -10.03 -12.19 9.53
CA ARG A 8 -10.39 -13.28 8.59
C ARG A 8 -11.90 -13.42 8.40
N ARG A 9 -12.70 -13.13 9.41
CA ARG A 9 -14.17 -13.19 9.35
C ARG A 9 -14.83 -11.95 8.74
N GLY A 10 -14.07 -10.91 8.44
CA GLY A 10 -14.62 -9.64 7.98
C GLY A 10 -15.27 -8.80 9.08
N GLU A 11 -15.02 -9.13 10.35
CA GLU A 11 -15.57 -8.43 11.51
C GLU A 11 -14.70 -7.20 11.83
N TRP A 12 -14.66 -6.25 10.90
CA TRP A 12 -13.70 -5.12 10.92
C TRP A 12 -13.73 -4.28 12.19
N PRO A 13 -14.89 -3.89 12.75
CA PRO A 13 -14.91 -3.10 13.99
C PRO A 13 -14.27 -3.84 15.17
N ALA A 14 -14.52 -5.15 15.29
CA ALA A 14 -13.91 -5.97 16.33
C ALA A 14 -12.40 -6.16 16.11
N ALA A 15 -11.97 -6.35 14.86
CA ALA A 15 -10.55 -6.42 14.51
C ALA A 15 -9.83 -5.11 14.87
N ILE A 16 -10.39 -3.96 14.50
CA ILE A 16 -9.86 -2.62 14.82
C ILE A 16 -9.72 -2.45 16.33
N ALA A 17 -10.77 -2.75 17.11
CA ALA A 17 -10.74 -2.62 18.56
C ALA A 17 -9.64 -3.48 19.20
N ASN A 18 -9.47 -4.72 18.72
CA ASN A 18 -8.44 -5.62 19.21
C ASN A 18 -7.03 -5.12 18.87
N PHE A 19 -6.77 -4.74 17.61
CA PHE A 19 -5.43 -4.29 17.21
C PHE A 19 -5.07 -2.94 17.84
N ARG A 20 -6.02 -2.01 18.02
CA ARG A 20 -5.81 -0.79 18.82
C ARG A 20 -5.33 -1.14 20.23
N ARG A 21 -6.00 -2.11 20.88
CA ARG A 21 -5.61 -2.55 22.22
C ARG A 21 -4.21 -3.15 22.27
N VAL A 22 -3.81 -3.94 21.26
CA VAL A 22 -2.45 -4.49 21.17
C VAL A 22 -1.43 -3.38 20.98
N VAL A 23 -1.69 -2.44 20.06
CA VAL A 23 -0.82 -1.30 19.79
C VAL A 23 -0.64 -0.41 21.02
N ASP A 24 -1.64 -0.30 21.90
CA ASP A 24 -1.55 0.43 23.17
C ASP A 24 -0.81 -0.34 24.27
N LEU A 25 -0.95 -1.67 24.32
CA LEU A 25 -0.34 -2.51 25.35
C LEU A 25 1.09 -2.93 25.01
N VAL A 26 1.38 -3.10 23.73
CA VAL A 26 2.67 -3.57 23.20
C VAL A 26 3.07 -2.67 22.02
N PRO A 27 3.55 -1.44 22.30
CA PRO A 27 3.88 -0.49 21.23
C PRO A 27 4.95 -0.96 20.25
N ALA A 28 5.75 -1.98 20.60
CA ALA A 28 6.77 -2.56 19.72
C ALA A 28 6.22 -3.65 18.76
N ASP A 29 4.97 -4.08 18.91
CA ASP A 29 4.35 -5.11 18.06
C ASP A 29 3.99 -4.53 16.68
N HIS A 30 4.95 -4.53 15.75
CA HIS A 30 4.76 -4.02 14.40
C HIS A 30 3.66 -4.74 13.61
N ASP A 31 3.37 -6.01 13.92
CA ASP A 31 2.34 -6.78 13.22
C ASP A 31 0.93 -6.27 13.56
N ALA A 32 0.75 -5.75 14.77
CA ALA A 32 -0.49 -5.10 15.17
C ALA A 32 -0.72 -3.78 14.42
N TYR A 33 0.31 -2.94 14.24
CA TYR A 33 0.23 -1.75 13.39
C TYR A 33 -0.08 -2.13 11.95
N HIS A 34 0.63 -3.14 11.43
CA HIS A 34 0.49 -3.63 10.06
C HIS A 34 -0.90 -4.20 9.75
N SER A 35 -1.53 -4.80 10.74
CA SER A 35 -2.91 -5.27 10.63
C SER A 35 -3.93 -4.12 10.76
N LEU A 36 -3.63 -3.10 11.55
CA LEU A 36 -4.55 -2.01 11.86
C LEU A 36 -4.62 -0.94 10.75
N ALA A 37 -3.49 -0.60 10.12
CA ALA A 37 -3.40 0.45 9.12
C ALA A 37 -4.39 0.29 7.95
N PRO A 38 -4.45 -0.85 7.24
CA PRO A 38 -5.42 -1.04 6.16
C PRO A 38 -6.86 -1.01 6.65
N LEU A 39 -7.16 -1.50 7.87
CA LEU A 39 -8.51 -1.44 8.44
C LEU A 39 -8.97 0.00 8.66
N LEU A 40 -8.11 0.84 9.23
CA LEU A 40 -8.42 2.26 9.44
C LEU A 40 -8.58 2.98 8.11
N ALA A 41 -7.69 2.72 7.14
CA ALA A 41 -7.78 3.30 5.81
C ALA A 41 -9.11 2.96 5.12
N GLN A 42 -9.55 1.68 5.16
CA GLN A 42 -10.81 1.28 4.52
C GLN A 42 -12.04 1.81 5.25
N SER A 43 -11.96 1.97 6.58
CA SER A 43 -13.10 2.44 7.39
C SER A 43 -13.50 3.88 7.09
N GLY A 44 -12.63 4.65 6.42
CA GLY A 44 -12.82 6.07 6.15
C GLY A 44 -12.44 6.98 7.32
N ASP A 45 -12.07 6.43 8.47
CA ASP A 45 -11.56 7.17 9.63
C ASP A 45 -10.13 7.67 9.37
N ARG A 46 -10.04 8.75 8.57
CA ARG A 46 -8.78 9.35 8.15
C ARG A 46 -7.99 9.93 9.32
N GLU A 47 -8.67 10.37 10.38
CA GLU A 47 -8.01 10.92 11.57
C GLU A 47 -7.31 9.81 12.34
N ALA A 48 -8.01 8.69 12.63
CA ALA A 48 -7.38 7.56 13.29
C ALA A 48 -6.26 6.96 12.45
N TYR A 49 -6.43 6.87 11.13
CA TYR A 49 -5.36 6.41 10.23
C TYR A 49 -4.12 7.32 10.32
N ARG A 50 -4.28 8.64 10.26
CA ARG A 50 -3.15 9.58 10.41
C ARG A 50 -2.49 9.48 11.79
N SER A 51 -3.29 9.36 12.85
CA SER A 51 -2.77 9.16 14.21
C SER A 51 -1.95 7.87 14.32
N LEU A 52 -2.42 6.77 13.70
CA LEU A 52 -1.64 5.54 13.63
C LEU A 52 -0.32 5.74 12.87
N CYS A 53 -0.34 6.42 11.72
CA CYS A 53 0.87 6.71 10.96
C CYS A 53 1.88 7.51 11.80
N ALA A 54 1.43 8.54 12.51
CA ALA A 54 2.30 9.29 13.42
C ALA A 54 2.93 8.41 14.50
N ARG A 55 2.18 7.44 15.06
CA ARG A 55 2.71 6.46 16.02
C ARG A 55 3.72 5.51 15.37
N ILE A 56 3.45 5.05 14.15
CA ILE A 56 4.39 4.23 13.37
C ILE A 56 5.71 4.97 13.20
N LEU A 57 5.66 6.22 12.77
CA LEU A 57 6.85 7.05 12.58
C LEU A 57 7.60 7.27 13.89
N ALA A 58 6.90 7.59 14.99
CA ALA A 58 7.53 7.78 16.29
C ALA A 58 8.22 6.51 16.81
N GLN A 59 7.63 5.34 16.57
CA GLN A 59 8.10 4.07 17.12
C GLN A 59 9.16 3.38 16.25
N PHE A 60 9.01 3.42 14.91
CA PHE A 60 9.75 2.56 13.99
C PHE A 60 10.62 3.30 12.99
N ALA A 61 10.60 4.64 12.92
CA ALA A 61 11.41 5.40 11.94
C ALA A 61 12.92 5.11 11.98
N ARG A 62 13.42 4.57 13.09
CA ARG A 62 14.83 4.24 13.30
C ARG A 62 15.12 2.73 13.28
N THR A 63 14.17 1.91 12.85
CA THR A 63 14.43 0.47 12.72
C THR A 63 15.58 0.20 11.75
N SER A 64 16.42 -0.78 12.07
CA SER A 64 17.44 -1.31 11.16
C SER A 64 17.00 -2.61 10.49
N ASP A 65 15.83 -3.15 10.86
CA ASP A 65 15.26 -4.33 10.23
C ASP A 65 14.56 -3.92 8.92
N PRO A 66 15.03 -4.41 7.75
CA PRO A 66 14.47 -4.05 6.45
C PRO A 66 12.99 -4.43 6.27
N ALA A 67 12.55 -5.54 6.86
CA ALA A 67 11.18 -6.01 6.75
C ALA A 67 10.22 -5.14 7.59
N ILE A 68 10.64 -4.75 8.81
CA ILE A 68 9.88 -3.80 9.63
C ILE A 68 9.82 -2.45 8.93
N ALA A 69 10.95 -1.96 8.43
CA ALA A 69 11.03 -0.69 7.69
C ALA A 69 10.06 -0.67 6.49
N GLU A 70 10.05 -1.73 5.68
CA GLU A 70 9.13 -1.83 4.54
C GLU A 70 7.67 -1.77 4.98
N ARG A 71 7.25 -2.62 5.93
CA ARG A 71 5.86 -2.69 6.36
C ARG A 71 5.39 -1.35 6.91
N MET A 72 6.17 -0.76 7.81
CA MET A 72 5.84 0.51 8.46
C MET A 72 5.77 1.66 7.46
N ALA A 73 6.68 1.71 6.48
CA ALA A 73 6.58 2.67 5.39
C ALA A 73 5.35 2.44 4.52
N ARG A 74 5.10 1.20 4.09
CA ARG A 74 3.96 0.82 3.25
C ARG A 74 2.64 1.22 3.90
N ASP A 75 2.49 0.93 5.19
CA ASP A 75 1.28 1.22 5.95
C ASP A 75 0.98 2.71 6.01
N CYS A 76 2.01 3.55 6.15
CA CYS A 76 1.91 5.01 6.10
C CYS A 76 1.64 5.59 4.70
N LEU A 77 1.79 4.78 3.64
CA LEU A 77 1.63 5.20 2.23
C LEU A 77 0.33 4.69 1.58
N ILE A 78 -0.50 3.93 2.31
CA ILE A 78 -1.82 3.45 1.84
C ILE A 78 -2.67 4.64 1.39
N LEU A 79 -2.74 5.70 2.19
CA LEU A 79 -3.32 6.99 1.80
C LEU A 79 -2.19 8.02 1.58
N PRO A 80 -2.44 9.13 0.84
CA PRO A 80 -1.46 10.21 0.72
C PRO A 80 -1.02 10.73 2.10
N PRO A 81 0.29 10.66 2.45
CA PRO A 81 0.78 11.18 3.72
C PRO A 81 0.92 12.71 3.68
N PRO A 82 1.00 13.38 4.85
CA PRO A 82 1.46 14.76 4.92
C PRO A 82 2.86 14.92 4.33
N ALA A 83 3.13 16.05 3.67
CA ALA A 83 4.45 16.31 3.07
C ALA A 83 5.58 16.32 4.12
N THR A 84 5.28 16.69 5.37
CA THR A 84 6.22 16.68 6.50
C THR A 84 6.71 15.28 6.87
N ASP A 85 5.95 14.25 6.54
CA ASP A 85 6.22 12.88 6.96
C ASP A 85 7.03 12.12 5.90
N LEU A 86 7.02 12.60 4.64
CA LEU A 86 7.68 11.94 3.50
C LEU A 86 9.17 11.69 3.73
N GLU A 87 9.92 12.65 4.27
CA GLU A 87 11.36 12.46 4.53
C GLU A 87 11.60 11.30 5.50
N THR A 88 10.78 11.19 6.55
CA THR A 88 10.93 10.12 7.56
C THR A 88 10.51 8.77 6.98
N ILE A 89 9.44 8.72 6.21
CA ILE A 89 9.02 7.50 5.49
C ILE A 89 10.12 7.08 4.52
N GLY A 90 10.72 8.02 3.79
CA GLY A 90 11.82 7.78 2.85
C GLY A 90 13.01 7.08 3.49
N LYS A 91 13.41 7.46 4.72
CA LYS A 91 14.50 6.79 5.45
C LYS A 91 14.20 5.32 5.76
N MET A 92 12.95 4.98 6.07
CA MET A 92 12.54 3.57 6.24
C MET A 92 12.55 2.83 4.90
N VAL A 93 12.05 3.46 3.83
CA VAL A 93 12.11 2.90 2.47
C VAL A 93 13.55 2.63 2.05
N ASP A 94 14.47 3.56 2.28
CA ASP A 94 15.89 3.43 1.97
C ASP A 94 16.54 2.31 2.80
N THR A 95 16.16 2.17 4.08
CA THR A 95 16.56 1.05 4.94
C THR A 95 16.12 -0.30 4.36
N ALA A 96 14.89 -0.39 3.84
CA ALA A 96 14.39 -1.61 3.22
C ALA A 96 15.19 -1.98 1.96
N VAL A 97 15.37 -1.04 1.03
CA VAL A 97 16.08 -1.32 -0.24
C VAL A 97 17.58 -1.55 -0.06
N ALA A 98 18.20 -1.04 1.01
CA ALA A 98 19.61 -1.29 1.31
C ALA A 98 19.93 -2.77 1.58
N ALA A 99 18.94 -3.59 1.92
CA ALA A 99 19.11 -5.04 2.07
C ALA A 99 19.44 -5.77 0.76
N GLY A 100 19.12 -5.16 -0.39
CA GLY A 100 19.50 -5.62 -1.71
C GLY A 100 18.70 -6.82 -2.27
N PRO A 101 18.98 -7.19 -3.53
CA PRO A 101 18.17 -8.13 -4.32
C PRO A 101 18.18 -9.58 -3.84
N HIS A 102 19.12 -9.95 -2.98
CA HIS A 102 19.20 -11.30 -2.41
C HIS A 102 18.32 -11.49 -1.17
N HIS A 103 17.70 -10.43 -0.65
CA HIS A 103 16.81 -10.52 0.49
C HIS A 103 15.48 -11.20 0.11
N GLN A 104 14.97 -12.09 0.95
CA GLN A 104 13.73 -12.85 0.69
C GLN A 104 12.48 -12.00 0.42
N PHE A 105 12.47 -10.75 0.90
CA PHE A 105 11.37 -9.80 0.72
C PHE A 105 11.67 -8.71 -0.31
N TRP A 106 12.68 -8.90 -1.17
CA TRP A 106 13.12 -7.89 -2.13
C TRP A 106 11.98 -7.30 -2.97
N ASP A 107 11.06 -8.14 -3.46
CA ASP A 107 9.90 -7.66 -4.24
C ASP A 107 9.02 -6.66 -3.46
N TYR A 108 8.87 -6.83 -2.14
CA TYR A 108 8.14 -5.89 -1.30
C TYR A 108 8.92 -4.59 -1.11
N PHE A 109 10.25 -4.66 -1.03
CA PHE A 109 11.12 -3.50 -0.92
C PHE A 109 11.09 -2.65 -2.20
N GLN A 110 11.09 -3.32 -3.36
CA GLN A 110 10.89 -2.68 -4.65
C GLN A 110 9.51 -2.03 -4.75
N PHE A 111 8.46 -2.72 -4.28
CA PHE A 111 7.10 -2.18 -4.26
C PHE A 111 6.99 -0.93 -3.41
N VAL A 112 7.46 -0.96 -2.16
CA VAL A 112 7.35 0.21 -1.26
C VAL A 112 8.17 1.40 -1.79
N LYS A 113 9.32 1.14 -2.44
CA LYS A 113 10.09 2.21 -3.10
C LYS A 113 9.31 2.85 -4.23
N GLY A 114 8.71 2.06 -5.11
CA GLY A 114 7.86 2.57 -6.19
C GLY A 114 6.64 3.35 -5.68
N LEU A 115 5.98 2.85 -4.62
CA LEU A 115 4.87 3.55 -3.97
C LEU A 115 5.32 4.88 -3.35
N TYR A 116 6.46 4.91 -2.68
CA TYR A 116 7.04 6.12 -2.11
C TYR A 116 7.32 7.17 -3.20
N GLU A 117 7.99 6.79 -4.29
CA GLU A 117 8.27 7.70 -5.41
C GLU A 117 6.97 8.28 -6.00
N TYR A 118 5.92 7.47 -6.15
CA TYR A 118 4.61 7.94 -6.59
C TYR A 118 4.01 8.98 -5.62
N ARG A 119 4.02 8.70 -4.31
CA ARG A 119 3.51 9.61 -3.28
C ARG A 119 4.33 10.89 -3.16
N HIS A 120 5.62 10.84 -3.49
CA HIS A 120 6.52 11.99 -3.55
C HIS A 120 6.39 12.79 -4.87
N GLY A 121 5.59 12.32 -5.84
CA GLY A 121 5.42 12.98 -7.14
C GLY A 121 6.51 12.65 -8.16
N HIS A 122 7.42 11.74 -7.86
CA HIS A 122 8.49 11.28 -8.76
C HIS A 122 7.99 10.14 -9.66
N PHE A 123 7.05 10.46 -10.55
CA PHE A 123 6.32 9.44 -11.32
C PHE A 123 7.21 8.58 -12.23
N ALA A 124 8.27 9.16 -12.82
CA ALA A 124 9.21 8.39 -13.64
C ALA A 124 9.95 7.32 -12.82
N GLY A 125 10.47 7.70 -11.64
CA GLY A 125 11.10 6.76 -10.71
C GLY A 125 10.11 5.70 -10.20
N ALA A 126 8.85 6.08 -9.94
CA ALA A 126 7.81 5.14 -9.58
C ALA A 126 7.59 4.07 -10.66
N VAL A 127 7.52 4.47 -11.94
CA VAL A 127 7.41 3.55 -13.07
C VAL A 127 8.59 2.57 -13.11
N GLU A 128 9.82 3.06 -12.99
CA GLU A 128 11.03 2.22 -13.03
C GLU A 128 11.05 1.13 -11.95
N TRP A 129 10.62 1.46 -10.74
CA TRP A 129 10.55 0.49 -9.63
C TRP A 129 9.39 -0.48 -9.80
N LEU A 130 8.19 0.03 -10.12
CA LEU A 130 6.97 -0.79 -10.17
C LEU A 130 6.95 -1.71 -11.38
N GLN A 131 7.57 -1.34 -12.50
CA GLN A 131 7.69 -2.20 -13.67
C GLN A 131 8.40 -3.52 -13.32
N LYS A 132 9.48 -3.45 -12.53
CA LYS A 132 10.22 -4.63 -12.04
C LYS A 132 9.34 -5.55 -11.19
N VAL A 133 8.48 -4.96 -10.36
CA VAL A 133 7.57 -5.70 -9.46
C VAL A 133 6.48 -6.41 -10.26
N VAL A 134 5.89 -5.75 -11.26
CA VAL A 134 4.80 -6.36 -12.06
C VAL A 134 5.32 -7.41 -13.04
N GLU A 135 6.60 -7.40 -13.39
CA GLU A 135 7.22 -8.43 -14.25
C GLU A 135 7.52 -9.73 -13.51
N HIS A 136 7.72 -9.67 -12.19
CA HIS A 136 7.98 -10.84 -11.36
C HIS A 136 6.68 -11.50 -10.88
N GLU A 137 6.55 -12.82 -11.05
CA GLU A 137 5.44 -13.58 -10.51
C GLU A 137 5.58 -13.76 -8.98
N GLY A 138 4.48 -13.59 -8.24
CA GLY A 138 4.53 -13.72 -6.78
C GLY A 138 3.18 -13.48 -6.11
N ASP A 139 3.20 -12.78 -4.97
CA ASP A 139 1.99 -12.45 -4.21
C ASP A 139 0.97 -11.66 -5.08
N PRO A 140 -0.24 -12.19 -5.29
CA PRO A 140 -1.27 -11.51 -6.06
C PRO A 140 -1.67 -10.14 -5.48
N ASN A 141 -1.66 -9.96 -4.16
CA ASN A 141 -2.05 -8.69 -3.54
C ASN A 141 -1.05 -7.59 -3.88
N ARG A 142 0.25 -7.87 -3.70
CA ARG A 142 1.33 -6.99 -4.14
C ARG A 142 1.28 -6.72 -5.64
N ALA A 143 1.06 -7.74 -6.47
CA ALA A 143 0.98 -7.56 -7.92
C ALA A 143 -0.17 -6.62 -8.32
N VAL A 144 -1.34 -6.77 -7.71
CA VAL A 144 -2.48 -5.85 -7.93
C VAL A 144 -2.12 -4.45 -7.48
N ALA A 145 -1.61 -4.28 -6.25
CA ALA A 145 -1.22 -2.98 -5.73
C ALA A 145 -0.17 -2.28 -6.63
N ALA A 146 0.86 -3.02 -7.06
CA ALA A 146 1.89 -2.51 -7.96
C ALA A 146 1.31 -2.09 -9.32
N CYS A 147 0.42 -2.88 -9.92
CA CYS A 147 -0.29 -2.50 -11.15
C CYS A 147 -1.10 -1.21 -10.96
N MET A 148 -1.81 -1.05 -9.84
CA MET A 148 -2.61 0.15 -9.58
C MET A 148 -1.73 1.40 -9.48
N VAL A 149 -0.65 1.33 -8.70
CA VAL A 149 0.27 2.47 -8.52
C VAL A 149 1.03 2.78 -9.80
N LEU A 150 1.42 1.74 -10.57
CA LEU A 150 2.07 1.92 -11.87
C LEU A 150 1.14 2.60 -12.86
N ALA A 151 -0.12 2.16 -12.95
CA ALA A 151 -1.11 2.77 -13.82
C ALA A 151 -1.35 4.25 -13.46
N MET A 152 -1.45 4.57 -12.17
CA MET A 152 -1.56 5.96 -11.72
C MET A 152 -0.32 6.78 -12.08
N SER A 153 0.89 6.22 -11.91
CA SER A 153 2.15 6.89 -12.27
C SER A 153 2.24 7.16 -13.77
N GLN A 154 1.90 6.17 -14.61
CA GLN A 154 1.82 6.31 -16.06
C GLN A 154 0.80 7.37 -16.48
N HIS A 155 -0.36 7.42 -15.81
CA HIS A 155 -1.39 8.44 -16.08
C HIS A 155 -0.87 9.86 -15.78
N GLN A 156 -0.18 10.06 -14.65
CA GLN A 156 0.43 11.35 -14.29
C GLN A 156 1.52 11.79 -15.28
N LEU A 157 2.16 10.84 -15.99
CA LEU A 157 3.11 11.09 -17.06
C LEU A 157 2.44 11.26 -18.45
N ASN A 158 1.12 11.37 -18.53
CA ASN A 158 0.33 11.44 -19.77
C ASN A 158 0.44 10.19 -20.66
N GLN A 159 0.86 9.04 -20.12
CA GLN A 159 0.97 7.77 -20.84
C GLN A 159 -0.37 7.01 -20.80
N VAL A 160 -1.45 7.64 -21.27
CA VAL A 160 -2.84 7.20 -21.06
C VAL A 160 -3.11 5.76 -21.53
N ALA A 161 -2.61 5.39 -22.72
CA ALA A 161 -2.81 4.04 -23.26
C ALA A 161 -2.13 2.97 -22.40
N GLN A 162 -0.90 3.24 -21.93
CA GLN A 162 -0.16 2.32 -21.05
C GLN A 162 -0.84 2.22 -19.68
N ALA A 163 -1.26 3.36 -19.11
CA ALA A 163 -2.00 3.40 -17.85
C ALA A 163 -3.28 2.54 -17.91
N GLY A 164 -4.04 2.64 -19.00
CA GLY A 164 -5.24 1.82 -19.22
C GLY A 164 -4.93 0.33 -19.32
N ALA A 165 -3.88 -0.06 -20.05
CA ALA A 165 -3.46 -1.45 -20.18
C ALA A 165 -2.99 -2.04 -18.82
N THR A 166 -2.19 -1.28 -18.07
CA THR A 166 -1.70 -1.68 -16.74
C THR A 166 -2.86 -1.81 -15.75
N LEU A 167 -3.81 -0.87 -15.75
CA LEU A 167 -5.02 -0.94 -14.94
C LEU A 167 -5.81 -2.22 -15.25
N ALA A 168 -6.10 -2.48 -16.53
CA ALA A 168 -6.83 -3.68 -16.96
C ALA A 168 -6.12 -4.98 -16.54
N ARG A 169 -4.78 -5.03 -16.64
CA ARG A 169 -3.97 -6.16 -16.16
C ARG A 169 -4.16 -6.39 -14.67
N GLY A 170 -4.06 -5.34 -13.85
CA GLY A 170 -4.24 -5.45 -12.41
C GLY A 170 -5.65 -5.88 -12.02
N LEU A 171 -6.68 -5.38 -12.70
CA LEU A 171 -8.07 -5.80 -12.48
C LEU A 171 -8.28 -7.28 -12.81
N LYS A 172 -7.69 -7.78 -13.89
CA LYS A 172 -7.74 -9.21 -14.23
C LYS A 172 -7.12 -10.11 -13.14
N ILE A 173 -6.02 -9.67 -12.53
CA ILE A 173 -5.40 -10.40 -11.41
C ILE A 173 -6.33 -10.35 -10.19
N ALA A 174 -6.93 -9.20 -9.91
CA ALA A 174 -7.88 -9.01 -8.83
C ALA A 174 -9.08 -9.95 -8.95
N ASP A 175 -9.74 -9.97 -10.11
CA ASP A 175 -10.93 -10.82 -10.33
C ASP A 175 -10.61 -12.31 -10.20
N ALA A 176 -9.40 -12.72 -10.61
CA ALA A 176 -8.99 -14.11 -10.55
C ALA A 176 -8.55 -14.56 -9.14
N ARG A 177 -8.07 -13.65 -8.28
CA ARG A 177 -7.31 -14.02 -7.06
C ARG A 177 -7.70 -13.26 -5.78
N LEU A 178 -8.23 -12.04 -5.86
CA LEU A 178 -8.70 -11.24 -4.71
C LEU A 178 -10.15 -11.55 -4.37
N GLY A 179 -10.44 -12.75 -3.85
CA GLY A 179 -11.85 -13.14 -3.69
C GLY A 179 -12.19 -14.26 -2.73
N ARG A 180 -11.26 -14.76 -1.90
CA ARG A 180 -11.59 -15.78 -0.90
C ARG A 180 -11.78 -15.15 0.48
N PRO A 181 -13.01 -15.07 1.02
CA PRO A 181 -13.24 -14.73 2.42
C PRO A 181 -12.38 -15.61 3.33
N GLY A 182 -11.81 -15.05 4.39
CA GLY A 182 -10.95 -15.81 5.31
C GLY A 182 -9.48 -15.95 4.90
N SER A 183 -9.03 -15.26 3.84
CA SER A 183 -7.61 -15.23 3.45
C SER A 183 -6.71 -14.86 4.63
N PRO A 184 -5.59 -15.58 4.86
CA PRO A 184 -4.61 -15.17 5.85
C PRO A 184 -4.00 -13.78 5.57
N GLN A 185 -3.99 -13.34 4.30
CA GLN A 185 -3.48 -12.05 3.84
C GLN A 185 -4.59 -10.99 3.67
N TRP A 186 -5.63 -11.04 4.51
CA TRP A 186 -6.77 -10.12 4.45
C TRP A 186 -6.34 -8.64 4.54
N ASN A 187 -5.26 -8.34 5.27
CA ASN A 187 -4.69 -6.99 5.41
C ASN A 187 -4.14 -6.46 4.07
N ASP A 188 -3.37 -7.27 3.36
CA ASP A 188 -2.81 -6.92 2.05
C ASP A 188 -3.90 -6.82 0.97
N GLN A 189 -4.93 -7.66 1.07
CA GLN A 189 -6.11 -7.57 0.21
C GLN A 189 -6.83 -6.22 0.39
N ILE A 190 -7.01 -5.76 1.64
CA ILE A 190 -7.62 -4.44 1.91
C ILE A 190 -6.75 -3.32 1.34
N ALA A 191 -5.44 -3.36 1.55
CA ALA A 191 -4.53 -2.36 0.99
C ALA A 191 -4.60 -2.32 -0.55
N ALA A 192 -4.58 -3.48 -1.22
CA ALA A 192 -4.74 -3.57 -2.67
C ALA A 192 -6.08 -2.97 -3.15
N GLN A 193 -7.18 -3.22 -2.44
CA GLN A 193 -8.48 -2.61 -2.73
C GLN A 193 -8.47 -1.09 -2.58
N MET A 194 -7.73 -0.54 -1.61
CA MET A 194 -7.58 0.91 -1.46
C MET A 194 -6.88 1.52 -2.68
N PHE A 195 -5.77 0.93 -3.14
CA PHE A 195 -5.09 1.39 -4.36
C PHE A 195 -5.96 1.23 -5.62
N MET A 196 -6.76 0.17 -5.71
CA MET A 196 -7.71 0.01 -6.83
C MET A 196 -8.75 1.15 -6.86
N ARG A 197 -9.33 1.51 -5.71
CA ARG A 197 -10.30 2.62 -5.61
C ARG A 197 -9.66 3.94 -6.03
N GLU A 198 -8.43 4.19 -5.57
CA GLU A 198 -7.68 5.40 -5.94
C GLU A 198 -7.39 5.44 -7.45
N ALA A 199 -6.86 4.36 -8.02
CA ALA A 199 -6.52 4.27 -9.44
C ALA A 199 -7.74 4.46 -10.34
N ARG A 200 -8.88 3.84 -10.00
CA ARG A 200 -10.15 4.05 -10.70
C ARG A 200 -10.59 5.50 -10.62
N THR A 201 -10.55 6.10 -9.43
CA THR A 201 -10.93 7.51 -9.25
C THR A 201 -10.05 8.43 -10.10
N LEU A 202 -8.74 8.21 -10.16
CA LEU A 202 -7.84 9.04 -10.95
C LEU A 202 -8.06 8.85 -12.46
N ILE A 203 -8.05 7.60 -12.92
CA ILE A 203 -7.99 7.28 -14.35
C ILE A 203 -9.38 7.37 -15.01
N GLU A 204 -10.44 6.87 -14.37
CA GLU A 204 -11.79 6.87 -14.95
C GLU A 204 -12.44 8.27 -14.89
N SER A 205 -12.05 9.12 -13.93
CA SER A 205 -12.54 10.51 -13.87
C SER A 205 -11.90 11.40 -14.94
N GLY A 206 -10.63 11.16 -15.32
CA GLY A 206 -9.96 11.88 -16.41
C GLY A 206 -10.55 11.61 -17.80
N VAL A 207 -11.18 10.44 -17.98
CA VAL A 207 -11.86 10.09 -19.24
C VAL A 207 -13.15 10.89 -19.41
N LYS A 208 -13.86 11.24 -18.33
CA LYS A 208 -15.11 12.01 -18.39
C LYS A 208 -14.87 13.48 -18.74
N THR A 209 -13.84 14.12 -18.17
CA THR A 209 -13.50 15.53 -18.48
C THR A 209 -12.95 15.73 -19.89
N SER A 210 -12.37 14.69 -20.51
CA SER A 210 -11.85 14.77 -21.88
C SER A 210 -12.94 14.57 -22.95
N GLY A 211 -14.15 14.14 -22.56
CA GLY A 211 -15.29 13.87 -23.44
C GLY A 211 -16.30 15.01 -23.58
N GLU A 212 -16.20 16.06 -22.77
CA GLU A 212 -17.16 17.19 -22.75
C GLU A 212 -16.68 18.45 -23.49
N ILE A 213 -15.56 18.36 -24.21
CA ILE A 213 -15.14 19.41 -25.16
C ILE A 213 -15.41 18.90 -26.58
N LYS A 214 -16.66 19.02 -27.02
CA LYS A 214 -17.03 18.96 -28.44
C LYS A 214 -18.09 20.01 -28.74
#